data_AF-A0A068S3F2-F1
#
_entry.id   AF-A0A068S3F2-F1
#
_cell.length_a   1.000
_cell.length_b   1.000
_cell.length_c   1.000
_cell.angle_alpha   90.00
_cell.angle_beta   90.00
_cell.angle_gamma   90.00
#
_symmetry.space_group_name_H-M   'P 1'
#
loop_
_entity.id
_entity.type
_entity.pdbx_description
1 polymer ?
#
loop_
_entity_poly.entity_id
_entity_poly.type
_entity_poly.pdbx_seq_one_letter_code
_entity_poly.pdbx_strand_id
1 'polypeptide(L)'
;MNPIQYALLLIVALCQLLASVECMAVARQALVPRCMSAIKRTLVLTDFDETITNEDTTALLGQVGLDHQHSNMSWSFFVDAYMDDYNRIKSSIPANATIRERLGAFRPAEAASLDRIEKYNVFRGLTRQYINEQGARHASKYLRPGVVDVLQHVDKDNFRIISVNWSKDWILGFLRPLGLNLEHVYSNDLRYYGNNHTATGEITHELLTSVDKEDLMDAILRKTPADTRTVYVGDSMGDLLPMMKADVGIVMGNNTKLLDAIRNDFKKDIQEGLDNWDTGVYRVDNWTQILDSGVLKSSTL
;
A
#
# COMPACT_ATOMS: atom_id res chain seq x y z
N MET A 1 58.45 -3.44 18.35
CA MET A 1 57.66 -2.92 17.22
C MET A 1 57.70 -1.41 17.25
N ASN A 2 58.00 -0.76 16.12
CA ASN A 2 57.99 0.70 16.02
C ASN A 2 56.52 1.20 16.05
N PRO A 3 56.19 2.36 16.65
CA PRO A 3 54.84 2.93 16.71
C PRO A 3 54.06 2.90 15.37
N ILE A 4 54.74 2.99 14.23
CA ILE A 4 54.10 2.87 12.90
C ILE A 4 53.52 1.47 12.66
N GLN A 5 54.19 0.40 13.12
CA GLN A 5 53.70 -0.97 12.99
C GLN A 5 52.48 -1.23 13.89
N TYR A 6 52.41 -0.58 15.05
CA TYR A 6 51.23 -0.63 15.92
C TYR A 6 50.01 0.05 15.28
N ALA A 7 50.22 1.21 14.65
CA ALA A 7 49.16 1.92 13.95
C ALA A 7 48.61 1.11 12.75
N LEU A 8 49.49 0.45 11.99
CA LEU A 8 49.07 -0.40 10.87
C LEU A 8 48.26 -1.62 11.33
N LEU A 9 48.69 -2.27 12.42
CA LEU A 9 47.97 -3.41 13.01
C LEU A 9 46.59 -3.01 13.56
N LEU A 10 46.49 -1.82 14.17
CA LEU A 10 45.21 -1.28 14.64
C LEU A 10 44.27 -0.95 13.48
N ILE A 11 44.77 -0.39 12.37
CA ILE A 11 43.95 -0.10 11.19
C ILE A 11 43.47 -1.40 10.53
N VAL A 12 44.34 -2.41 10.38
CA VAL A 12 43.94 -3.72 9.83
C VAL A 12 42.91 -4.41 10.73
N ALA A 13 43.09 -4.36 12.05
CA ALA A 13 42.12 -4.90 13.00
C ALA A 13 40.78 -4.14 12.96
N LEU A 14 40.79 -2.81 12.82
CA LEU A 14 39.58 -2.00 12.65
C LEU A 14 38.87 -2.27 11.32
N CYS A 15 39.61 -2.44 10.22
CA CYS A 15 39.02 -2.80 8.93
C CYS A 15 38.44 -4.22 8.95
N GLN A 16 39.06 -5.17 9.64
CA GLN A 16 38.50 -6.51 9.83
C GLN A 16 37.26 -6.50 10.73
N LEU A 17 37.24 -5.65 11.77
CA LEU A 17 36.05 -5.45 12.59
C LEU A 17 34.91 -4.82 11.79
N LEU A 18 35.18 -3.77 11.00
CA LEU A 18 34.18 -3.11 10.16
C LEU A 18 33.64 -4.05 9.07
N ALA A 19 34.52 -4.83 8.41
CA ALA A 19 34.09 -5.85 7.45
C ALA A 19 33.24 -6.94 8.11
N SER A 20 33.52 -7.31 9.37
CA SER A 20 32.70 -8.27 10.12
C SER A 20 31.34 -7.67 10.54
N VAL A 21 31.27 -6.37 10.82
CA VAL A 21 30.02 -5.66 11.16
C VAL A 21 29.15 -5.47 9.93
N GLU A 22 29.73 -5.13 8.77
CA GLU A 22 29.01 -5.07 7.48
C GLU A 22 28.56 -6.47 7.03
N CYS A 23 29.38 -7.51 7.23
CA CYS A 23 28.99 -8.89 6.93
C CYS A 23 27.88 -9.38 7.89
N MET A 24 27.86 -8.95 9.15
CA MET A 24 26.76 -9.24 10.08
C MET A 24 25.49 -8.43 9.81
N ALA A 25 25.58 -7.24 9.20
CA ALA A 25 24.41 -6.47 8.78
C ALA A 25 23.76 -7.06 7.51
N VAL A 26 24.57 -7.64 6.61
CA VAL A 26 24.10 -8.31 5.38
C VAL A 26 23.64 -9.75 5.64
N ALA A 27 24.04 -10.39 6.75
CA ALA A 27 23.67 -11.76 7.10
C ALA A 27 22.37 -11.92 7.91
N ARG A 28 21.51 -10.89 8.02
CA ARG A 28 20.13 -11.01 8.56
C ARG A 28 19.03 -11.00 7.48
N GLN A 29 19.34 -11.53 6.29
CA GLN A 29 18.37 -11.78 5.23
C GLN A 29 18.30 -13.26 4.81
N ALA A 30 18.62 -14.18 5.72
CA ALA A 30 18.03 -15.51 5.63
C ALA A 30 16.62 -15.42 6.23
N LEU A 31 15.59 -15.50 5.38
CA LEU A 31 14.25 -15.90 5.78
C LEU A 31 14.41 -17.11 6.71
N VAL A 32 14.28 -16.90 8.03
CA VAL A 32 14.16 -18.00 8.96
C VAL A 32 12.96 -18.80 8.45
N PRO A 33 13.11 -20.09 8.13
CA PRO A 33 11.97 -20.90 7.75
C PRO A 33 10.98 -20.78 8.89
N ARG A 34 9.83 -20.15 8.64
CA ARG A 34 8.73 -20.15 9.61
C ARG A 34 8.46 -21.62 9.88
N CYS A 35 8.82 -22.06 11.08
CA CYS A 35 8.55 -23.41 11.54
C CYS A 35 7.06 -23.69 11.27
N MET A 36 6.73 -24.86 10.73
CA MET A 36 5.35 -25.26 10.41
C MET A 36 4.52 -25.45 11.69
N SER A 37 4.35 -24.39 12.48
CA SER A 37 3.19 -24.29 13.34
C SER A 37 1.97 -24.33 12.43
N ALA A 38 0.99 -25.17 12.74
CA ALA A 38 -0.30 -25.12 12.06
C ALA A 38 -0.75 -23.66 12.04
N ILE A 39 -0.87 -23.07 10.84
CA ILE A 39 -1.24 -21.67 10.65
C ILE A 39 -2.55 -21.43 11.39
N LYS A 40 -2.55 -20.48 12.33
CA LYS A 40 -3.71 -20.20 13.19
C LYS A 40 -4.45 -18.95 12.80
N ARG A 41 -3.77 -18.02 12.13
CA ARG A 41 -4.26 -16.68 11.82
C ARG A 41 -3.98 -16.32 10.39
N THR A 42 -4.85 -15.49 9.84
CA THR A 42 -4.68 -14.88 8.52
C THR A 42 -4.67 -13.36 8.69
N LEU A 43 -3.52 -12.74 8.40
CA LEU A 43 -3.39 -11.30 8.25
C LEU A 43 -3.77 -10.92 6.81
N VAL A 44 -4.85 -10.19 6.67
CA VAL A 44 -5.36 -9.70 5.40
C VAL A 44 -4.95 -8.25 5.22
N LEU A 45 -4.18 -8.00 4.16
CA LEU A 45 -3.82 -6.67 3.69
C LEU A 45 -4.50 -6.44 2.34
N THR A 46 -5.01 -5.25 2.11
CA THR A 46 -5.68 -4.93 0.84
C THR A 46 -5.45 -3.50 0.44
N ASP A 47 -5.32 -3.25 -0.86
CA ASP A 47 -5.52 -1.91 -1.40
C ASP A 47 -6.99 -1.50 -1.29
N PHE A 48 -7.26 -0.21 -1.52
CA PHE A 48 -8.58 0.39 -1.50
C PHE A 48 -9.10 0.71 -2.90
N ASP A 49 -8.48 1.67 -3.58
CA ASP A 49 -8.92 2.12 -4.91
C ASP A 49 -8.74 1.01 -5.94
N GLU A 50 -9.73 0.81 -6.82
CA GLU A 50 -9.80 -0.30 -7.81
C GLU A 50 -9.68 -1.73 -7.25
N THR A 51 -9.48 -1.91 -5.95
CA THR A 51 -9.41 -3.20 -5.27
C THR A 51 -10.62 -3.46 -4.37
N ILE A 52 -10.91 -2.57 -3.41
CA ILE A 52 -12.17 -2.57 -2.65
C ILE A 52 -13.25 -1.82 -3.43
N THR A 53 -12.88 -0.69 -4.03
CA THR A 53 -13.73 0.05 -4.96
C THR A 53 -13.59 -0.49 -6.38
N ASN A 54 -14.55 -0.20 -7.24
CA ASN A 54 -14.54 -0.59 -8.65
C ASN A 54 -13.78 0.41 -9.54
N GLU A 55 -13.45 1.58 -9.02
CA GLU A 55 -12.78 2.70 -9.70
C GLU A 55 -11.89 3.45 -8.72
N ASP A 56 -10.91 4.21 -9.22
CA ASP A 56 -10.16 5.19 -8.44
C ASP A 56 -11.07 6.30 -7.88
N THR A 57 -10.97 6.56 -6.57
CA THR A 57 -11.79 7.57 -5.87
C THR A 57 -11.03 8.85 -5.53
N THR A 58 -9.75 8.97 -5.89
CA THR A 58 -8.91 10.15 -5.64
C THR A 58 -9.47 11.37 -6.35
N ALA A 59 -9.89 11.22 -7.61
CA ALA A 59 -10.54 12.31 -8.36
C ALA A 59 -11.85 12.77 -7.72
N LEU A 60 -12.63 11.82 -7.19
CA LEU A 60 -13.87 12.10 -6.51
C LEU A 60 -13.64 12.86 -5.20
N LEU A 61 -12.67 12.42 -4.39
CA LEU A 61 -12.26 13.12 -3.17
C LEU A 61 -11.74 14.52 -3.48
N GLY A 62 -10.90 14.66 -4.50
CA GLY A 62 -10.40 15.95 -4.97
C GLY A 62 -11.52 16.92 -5.36
N GLN A 63 -12.52 16.43 -6.10
CA GLN A 63 -13.69 17.22 -6.48
C GLN A 63 -14.52 17.66 -5.26
N VAL A 64 -14.71 16.77 -4.27
CA VAL A 64 -15.38 17.12 -2.99
C VAL A 64 -14.67 18.29 -2.29
N GLY A 65 -13.34 18.33 -2.33
CA GLY A 65 -12.56 19.45 -1.82
C GLY A 65 -12.78 20.74 -2.60
N LEU A 66 -12.65 20.68 -3.94
CA LEU A 66 -12.85 21.85 -4.81
C LEU A 66 -14.26 22.45 -4.68
N ASP A 67 -15.28 21.60 -4.63
CA ASP A 67 -16.67 22.02 -4.47
C ASP A 67 -16.89 22.73 -3.12
N HIS A 68 -16.28 22.21 -2.04
CA HIS A 68 -16.35 22.83 -0.72
C HIS A 68 -15.65 24.19 -0.67
N GLN A 69 -14.55 24.37 -1.40
CA GLN A 69 -13.88 25.67 -1.51
C GLN A 69 -14.63 26.66 -2.43
N HIS A 70 -15.70 26.22 -3.11
CA HIS A 70 -16.32 26.97 -4.21
C HIS A 70 -15.28 27.41 -5.27
N SER A 71 -14.31 26.53 -5.54
CA SER A 71 -13.22 26.81 -6.46
C SER A 71 -13.70 26.76 -7.91
N ASN A 72 -13.24 27.70 -8.73
CA ASN A 72 -13.44 27.65 -10.19
C ASN A 72 -12.36 26.81 -10.91
N MET A 73 -11.48 26.14 -10.15
CA MET A 73 -10.42 25.32 -10.71
C MET A 73 -10.97 23.98 -11.20
N SER A 74 -10.59 23.60 -12.43
CA SER A 74 -10.93 22.28 -12.97
C SER A 74 -10.03 21.21 -12.36
N TRP A 75 -10.59 20.03 -12.08
CA TRP A 75 -9.81 18.85 -11.71
C TRP A 75 -8.73 18.51 -12.75
N SER A 76 -9.01 18.77 -14.04
CA SER A 76 -8.05 18.52 -15.13
C SER A 76 -6.73 19.26 -14.96
N PHE A 77 -6.71 20.43 -14.30
CA PHE A 77 -5.47 21.15 -14.01
C PHE A 77 -4.48 20.30 -13.19
N PHE A 78 -4.98 19.56 -12.19
CA PHE A 78 -4.15 18.70 -11.36
C PHE A 78 -3.70 17.45 -12.11
N VAL A 79 -4.60 16.87 -12.91
CA VAL A 79 -4.31 15.70 -13.74
C VAL A 79 -3.23 16.01 -14.79
N ASP A 80 -3.38 17.11 -15.52
CA ASP A 80 -2.43 17.51 -16.56
C ASP A 80 -1.03 17.73 -15.98
N ALA A 81 -0.94 18.43 -14.84
CA ALA A 81 0.32 18.65 -14.15
C ALA A 81 0.96 17.34 -13.63
N TYR A 82 0.15 16.40 -13.12
CA TYR A 82 0.63 15.07 -12.74
C TYR A 82 1.15 14.29 -13.95
N MET A 83 0.44 14.31 -15.07
CA MET A 83 0.85 13.60 -16.27
C MET A 83 2.15 14.15 -16.86
N ASP A 84 2.39 15.45 -16.77
CA ASP A 84 3.67 16.07 -17.15
C ASP A 84 4.83 15.55 -16.28
N ASP A 85 4.63 15.49 -14.96
CA ASP A 85 5.62 14.94 -14.04
C ASP A 85 5.87 13.44 -14.28
N TYR A 86 4.79 12.68 -14.45
CA TYR A 86 4.82 11.25 -14.73
C TYR A 86 5.59 10.94 -16.02
N ASN A 87 5.26 11.63 -17.12
CA ASN A 87 5.90 11.40 -18.41
C ASN A 87 7.39 11.77 -18.40
N ARG A 88 7.74 12.84 -17.68
CA ARG A 88 9.14 13.25 -17.48
C ARG A 88 9.93 12.18 -16.73
N ILE A 89 9.39 11.67 -15.62
CA ILE A 89 10.03 10.60 -14.84
C ILE A 89 10.14 9.33 -15.69
N LYS A 90 9.03 8.89 -16.29
CA LYS A 90 8.97 7.68 -17.12
C LYS A 90 10.04 7.65 -18.21
N SER A 91 10.30 8.80 -18.83
CA SER A 91 11.31 8.94 -19.90
C SER A 91 12.75 8.93 -19.38
N SER A 92 12.95 9.21 -18.08
CA SER A 92 14.27 9.27 -17.42
C SER A 92 14.69 7.95 -16.76
N ILE A 93 13.77 7.01 -16.60
CA ILE A 93 14.04 5.71 -15.96
C ILE A 93 15.01 4.89 -16.85
N PRO A 94 16.17 4.45 -16.32
CA PRO A 94 17.10 3.62 -17.07
C PRO A 94 16.48 2.28 -17.49
N ALA A 95 16.78 1.82 -18.72
CA ALA A 95 16.27 0.55 -19.23
C ALA A 95 16.69 -0.68 -18.40
N ASN A 96 17.83 -0.58 -17.70
CA ASN A 96 18.37 -1.63 -16.83
C ASN A 96 17.94 -1.48 -15.36
N ALA A 97 17.07 -0.52 -15.02
CA ALA A 97 16.57 -0.36 -13.65
C ALA A 97 15.80 -1.60 -13.20
N THR A 98 16.04 -2.01 -11.96
CA THR A 98 15.27 -3.07 -11.31
C THR A 98 13.80 -2.67 -11.18
N ILE A 99 12.89 -3.64 -11.04
CA ILE A 99 11.46 -3.33 -10.88
C ILE A 99 11.20 -2.43 -9.67
N ARG A 100 11.92 -2.63 -8.56
CA ARG A 100 11.82 -1.80 -7.36
C ARG A 100 12.28 -0.36 -7.61
N GLU A 101 13.40 -0.16 -8.32
CA GLU A 101 13.86 1.18 -8.71
C GLU A 101 12.87 1.87 -9.66
N ARG A 102 12.33 1.15 -10.65
CA ARG A 102 11.33 1.69 -11.58
C ARG A 102 10.08 2.17 -10.86
N LEU A 103 9.57 1.39 -9.90
CA LEU A 103 8.39 1.75 -9.11
C LEU A 103 8.67 2.90 -8.13
N GLY A 104 9.85 2.91 -7.50
CA GLY A 104 10.25 3.98 -6.59
C GLY A 104 10.54 5.31 -7.29
N ALA A 105 10.95 5.27 -8.56
CA ALA A 105 11.31 6.45 -9.34
C ALA A 105 10.15 7.46 -9.50
N PHE A 106 8.89 7.02 -9.38
CA PHE A 106 7.71 7.89 -9.48
C PHE A 106 7.43 8.70 -8.22
N ARG A 107 8.06 8.40 -7.07
CA ARG A 107 7.81 9.10 -5.81
C ARG A 107 7.83 10.64 -5.92
N PRO A 108 8.75 11.27 -6.67
CA PRO A 108 8.73 12.73 -6.85
C PRO A 108 7.50 13.27 -7.59
N ALA A 109 6.95 12.54 -8.57
CA ALA A 109 5.72 12.96 -9.26
C ALA A 109 4.51 12.85 -8.34
N GLU A 110 4.45 11.77 -7.55
CA GLU A 110 3.39 11.56 -6.56
C GLU A 110 3.42 12.66 -5.48
N ALA A 111 4.60 12.96 -4.92
CA ALA A 111 4.77 14.03 -3.94
C ALA A 111 4.39 15.40 -4.52
N ALA A 112 4.86 15.72 -5.73
CA ALA A 112 4.52 16.99 -6.41
C ALA A 112 3.02 17.12 -6.70
N SER A 113 2.32 16.00 -6.91
CA SER A 113 0.86 15.97 -7.05
C SER A 113 0.17 16.45 -5.76
N LEU A 114 0.56 15.88 -4.61
CA LEU A 114 0.05 16.30 -3.30
C LEU A 114 0.43 17.76 -2.99
N ASP A 115 1.69 18.17 -3.24
CA ASP A 115 2.13 19.56 -3.04
C ASP A 115 1.24 20.57 -3.79
N ARG A 116 0.76 20.22 -4.99
CA ARG A 116 -0.18 21.07 -5.73
C ARG A 116 -1.53 21.14 -5.04
N ILE A 117 -2.08 20.02 -4.60
CA ILE A 117 -3.35 19.96 -3.85
C ILE A 117 -3.27 20.85 -2.60
N GLU A 118 -2.14 20.77 -1.87
CA GLU A 118 -1.86 21.60 -0.69
C GLU A 118 -1.75 23.09 -1.03
N LYS A 119 -0.97 23.43 -2.07
CA LYS A 119 -0.78 24.80 -2.55
C LYS A 119 -2.10 25.51 -2.86
N TYR A 120 -3.05 24.78 -3.44
CA TYR A 120 -4.38 25.31 -3.77
C TYR A 120 -5.40 25.15 -2.65
N ASN A 121 -4.98 24.68 -1.47
CA ASN A 121 -5.81 24.54 -0.26
C ASN A 121 -7.10 23.74 -0.51
N VAL A 122 -7.05 22.73 -1.39
CA VAL A 122 -8.24 21.98 -1.85
C VAL A 122 -9.05 21.43 -0.67
N PHE A 123 -8.38 20.98 0.38
CA PHE A 123 -9.04 20.38 1.55
C PHE A 123 -9.14 21.28 2.78
N ARG A 124 -8.64 22.52 2.72
CA ARG A 124 -8.56 23.38 3.92
C ARG A 124 -9.95 23.68 4.48
N GLY A 125 -10.13 23.49 5.79
CA GLY A 125 -11.39 23.78 6.48
C GLY A 125 -12.41 22.63 6.49
N LEU A 126 -12.19 21.56 5.71
CA LEU A 126 -13.03 20.37 5.77
C LEU A 126 -12.92 19.69 7.13
N THR A 127 -14.05 19.25 7.70
CA THR A 127 -14.04 18.44 8.93
C THR A 127 -13.85 16.96 8.61
N ARG A 128 -13.26 16.21 9.55
CA ARG A 128 -13.20 14.73 9.49
C ARG A 128 -14.57 14.11 9.22
N GLN A 129 -15.58 14.58 9.97
CA GLN A 129 -16.96 14.10 9.83
C GLN A 129 -17.50 14.34 8.42
N TYR A 130 -17.29 15.53 7.85
CA TYR A 130 -17.77 15.83 6.51
C TYR A 130 -17.14 14.90 5.46
N ILE A 131 -15.83 14.70 5.51
CA ILE A 131 -15.12 13.82 4.57
C ILE A 131 -15.65 12.38 4.68
N ASN A 132 -15.83 11.89 5.92
CA ASN A 132 -16.38 10.56 6.17
C ASN A 132 -17.82 10.42 5.64
N GLU A 133 -18.66 11.43 5.83
CA GLU A 133 -20.03 11.45 5.31
C GLU A 133 -20.07 11.47 3.78
N GLN A 134 -19.16 12.20 3.12
CA GLN A 134 -19.05 12.18 1.67
C GLN A 134 -18.64 10.79 1.16
N GLY A 135 -17.62 10.17 1.77
CA GLY A 135 -17.23 8.79 1.44
C GLY A 135 -18.41 7.81 1.58
N ALA A 136 -19.16 7.91 2.68
CA ALA A 136 -20.33 7.05 2.92
C ALA A 136 -21.45 7.24 1.89
N ARG A 137 -21.66 8.47 1.37
CA ARG A 137 -22.65 8.74 0.32
C ARG A 137 -22.28 8.08 -1.01
N HIS A 138 -20.98 7.94 -1.29
CA HIS A 138 -20.49 7.33 -2.52
C HIS A 138 -20.35 5.81 -2.45
N ALA A 139 -20.27 5.23 -1.24
CA ALA A 139 -20.05 3.81 -1.01
C ALA A 139 -20.91 2.88 -1.88
N SER A 140 -22.23 3.10 -1.93
CA SER A 140 -23.17 2.22 -2.66
C SER A 140 -22.92 2.15 -4.18
N LYS A 141 -22.32 3.19 -4.76
CA LYS A 141 -22.03 3.27 -6.20
C LYS A 141 -20.66 2.66 -6.54
N TYR A 142 -19.69 2.83 -5.65
CA TYR A 142 -18.28 2.62 -5.96
C TYR A 142 -17.67 1.40 -5.26
N LEU A 143 -18.29 0.84 -4.22
CA LEU A 143 -17.82 -0.42 -3.65
C LEU A 143 -18.05 -1.57 -4.64
N ARG A 144 -17.06 -2.47 -4.75
CA ARG A 144 -17.24 -3.69 -5.53
C ARG A 144 -18.36 -4.54 -4.91
N PRO A 145 -19.22 -5.18 -5.72
CA PRO A 145 -20.25 -6.07 -5.22
C PRO A 145 -19.68 -7.15 -4.28
N GLY A 146 -20.35 -7.38 -3.16
CA GLY A 146 -19.98 -8.39 -2.17
C GLY A 146 -18.79 -8.04 -1.25
N VAL A 147 -18.04 -6.96 -1.51
CA VAL A 147 -16.82 -6.65 -0.72
C VAL A 147 -17.09 -6.48 0.78
N VAL A 148 -18.18 -5.82 1.14
CA VAL A 148 -18.58 -5.65 2.55
C VAL A 148 -18.91 -7.00 3.17
N ASP A 149 -19.61 -7.86 2.42
CA ASP A 149 -19.99 -9.18 2.89
C ASP A 149 -18.79 -10.09 3.11
N VAL A 150 -17.73 -9.92 2.32
CA VAL A 150 -16.49 -10.66 2.53
C VAL A 150 -15.73 -10.12 3.74
N LEU A 151 -15.50 -8.81 3.78
CA LEU A 151 -14.65 -8.18 4.76
C LEU A 151 -15.23 -8.20 6.18
N GLN A 152 -16.57 -8.25 6.35
CA GLN A 152 -17.19 -8.37 7.67
C GLN A 152 -16.83 -9.69 8.39
N HIS A 153 -16.39 -10.71 7.66
CA HIS A 153 -15.98 -12.01 8.21
C HIS A 153 -14.47 -12.09 8.50
N VAL A 154 -13.71 -11.06 8.16
CA VAL A 154 -12.27 -11.00 8.46
C VAL A 154 -12.09 -10.51 9.90
N ASP A 155 -11.20 -11.15 10.63
CA ASP A 155 -10.79 -10.70 11.95
C ASP A 155 -10.15 -9.30 11.85
N LYS A 156 -10.80 -8.30 12.48
CA LYS A 156 -10.39 -6.90 12.40
C LYS A 156 -8.99 -6.66 12.95
N ASP A 157 -8.60 -7.40 13.99
CA ASP A 157 -7.26 -7.31 14.57
C ASP A 157 -6.18 -7.73 13.55
N ASN A 158 -6.57 -8.54 12.57
CA ASN A 158 -5.75 -9.06 11.48
C ASN A 158 -6.18 -8.52 10.10
N PHE A 159 -6.83 -7.36 10.04
CA PHE A 159 -7.21 -6.71 8.79
C PHE A 159 -6.60 -5.32 8.66
N ARG A 160 -5.89 -5.04 7.57
CA ARG A 160 -5.28 -3.73 7.27
C ARG A 160 -5.56 -3.29 5.85
N ILE A 161 -5.88 -2.03 5.67
CA ILE A 161 -5.96 -1.37 4.37
C ILE A 161 -4.66 -0.61 4.14
N ILE A 162 -4.02 -0.80 2.99
CA ILE A 162 -2.80 -0.11 2.57
C ILE A 162 -3.07 0.60 1.25
N SER A 163 -3.25 1.91 1.30
CA SER A 163 -3.67 2.72 0.16
C SER A 163 -2.81 3.97 -0.01
N VAL A 164 -2.68 4.45 -1.24
CA VAL A 164 -2.07 5.77 -1.54
C VAL A 164 -3.07 6.92 -1.48
N ASN A 165 -4.35 6.62 -1.20
CA ASN A 165 -5.42 7.62 -1.06
C ASN A 165 -5.07 8.66 0.03
N TRP A 166 -5.70 9.83 -0.05
CA TRP A 166 -5.30 11.03 0.68
C TRP A 166 -6.00 11.24 2.03
N SER A 167 -7.00 10.41 2.36
CA SER A 167 -7.73 10.56 3.63
C SER A 167 -8.19 9.23 4.21
N LYS A 168 -7.85 9.01 5.48
CA LYS A 168 -8.36 7.87 6.24
C LYS A 168 -9.85 7.96 6.49
N ASP A 169 -10.34 9.17 6.79
CA ASP A 169 -11.77 9.41 7.04
C ASP A 169 -12.61 9.13 5.79
N TRP A 170 -12.07 9.37 4.59
CA TRP A 170 -12.70 9.01 3.31
C TRP A 170 -12.88 7.50 3.15
N ILE A 171 -11.80 6.73 3.32
CA ILE A 171 -11.82 5.26 3.26
C ILE A 171 -12.79 4.68 4.31
N LEU A 172 -12.73 5.19 5.55
CA LEU A 172 -13.65 4.78 6.61
C LEU A 172 -15.11 5.16 6.32
N GLY A 173 -15.34 6.21 5.53
CA GLY A 173 -16.66 6.60 5.08
C GLY A 173 -17.26 5.53 4.18
N PHE A 174 -16.48 5.08 3.19
CA PHE A 174 -16.85 3.97 2.31
C PHE A 174 -17.15 2.69 3.08
N LEU A 175 -16.31 2.36 4.06
CA LEU A 175 -16.35 1.11 4.81
C LEU A 175 -17.09 1.22 6.15
N ARG A 176 -17.96 2.22 6.30
CA ARG A 176 -18.73 2.46 7.53
C ARG A 176 -19.47 1.21 8.05
N PRO A 177 -20.09 0.34 7.21
CA PRO A 177 -20.74 -0.88 7.69
C PRO A 177 -19.80 -1.87 8.41
N LEU A 178 -18.50 -1.84 8.10
CA LEU A 178 -17.51 -2.74 8.73
C LEU A 178 -17.12 -2.28 10.14
N GLY A 179 -17.47 -1.05 10.54
CA GLY A 179 -17.12 -0.51 11.86
C GLY A 179 -15.61 -0.55 12.12
N LEU A 180 -14.81 -0.15 11.12
CA LEU A 180 -13.37 0.01 11.22
C LEU A 180 -13.02 1.35 11.88
N ASN A 181 -11.80 1.46 12.40
CA ASN A 181 -11.26 2.69 12.95
C ASN A 181 -9.94 3.07 12.25
N LEU A 182 -9.34 4.21 12.63
CA LEU A 182 -8.13 4.75 12.01
C LEU A 182 -6.91 3.81 12.06
N GLU A 183 -6.84 2.87 13.01
CA GLU A 183 -5.72 1.94 13.15
C GLU A 183 -5.71 0.82 12.10
N HIS A 184 -6.85 0.61 11.45
CA HIS A 184 -7.02 -0.36 10.37
C HIS A 184 -6.59 0.19 9.01
N VAL A 185 -6.39 1.52 8.89
CA VAL A 185 -6.11 2.20 7.63
C VAL A 185 -4.72 2.84 7.65
N TYR A 186 -3.86 2.32 6.78
CA TYR A 186 -2.59 2.94 6.42
C TYR A 186 -2.72 3.60 5.05
N SER A 187 -2.72 4.93 5.07
CA SER A 187 -2.80 5.78 3.88
C SER A 187 -2.12 7.11 4.18
N ASN A 188 -1.99 7.96 3.17
CA ASN A 188 -1.83 9.38 3.42
C ASN A 188 -3.07 9.90 4.18
N ASP A 189 -2.92 10.97 4.93
CA ASP A 189 -4.02 11.58 5.66
C ASP A 189 -3.92 13.10 5.65
N LEU A 190 -5.06 13.76 5.83
CA LEU A 190 -5.05 15.21 6.01
C LEU A 190 -4.51 15.56 7.39
N ARG A 191 -3.77 16.66 7.50
CA ARG A 191 -3.44 17.24 8.80
C ARG A 191 -4.62 18.05 9.31
N TYR A 192 -4.88 17.98 10.61
CA TYR A 192 -6.03 18.63 11.25
C TYR A 192 -5.60 19.57 12.37
N TYR A 193 -6.30 20.69 12.53
CA TYR A 193 -6.16 21.53 13.72
C TYR A 193 -6.80 20.84 14.93
N GLY A 194 -6.07 20.76 16.05
CA GLY A 194 -6.45 19.95 17.22
C GLY A 194 -7.68 20.44 18.00
N ASN A 195 -8.18 21.65 17.74
CA ASN A 195 -9.31 22.25 18.47
C ASN A 195 -10.67 22.02 17.80
N ASN A 196 -10.72 21.87 16.49
CA ASN A 196 -11.96 21.79 15.71
C ASN A 196 -11.99 20.61 14.72
N HIS A 197 -10.91 19.81 14.65
CA HIS A 197 -10.76 18.72 13.69
C HIS A 197 -11.02 19.13 12.24
N THR A 198 -10.69 20.39 11.88
CA THR A 198 -10.72 20.86 10.49
C THR A 198 -9.36 20.69 9.84
N ALA A 199 -9.35 20.31 8.57
CA ALA A 199 -8.16 20.07 7.80
C ALA A 199 -7.38 21.38 7.59
N THR A 200 -6.06 21.32 7.74
CA THR A 200 -5.17 22.48 7.54
C THR A 200 -5.00 22.82 6.07
N GLY A 201 -5.28 21.86 5.19
CA GLY A 201 -4.98 21.90 3.76
C GLY A 201 -3.75 21.05 3.40
N GLU A 202 -2.95 20.64 4.38
CA GLU A 202 -1.75 19.80 4.20
C GLU A 202 -2.11 18.30 4.22
N ILE A 203 -1.36 17.50 3.46
CA ILE A 203 -1.52 16.04 3.38
C ILE A 203 -0.21 15.39 3.89
N THR A 204 -0.29 14.24 4.53
CA THR A 204 0.92 13.46 4.84
C THR A 204 1.43 12.74 3.59
N HIS A 205 2.74 12.62 3.43
CA HIS A 205 3.37 11.99 2.26
C HIS A 205 3.99 10.64 2.64
N GLU A 206 3.22 9.85 3.39
CA GLU A 206 3.67 8.60 4.03
C GLU A 206 3.70 7.44 3.03
N LEU A 207 2.69 7.33 2.16
CA LEU A 207 2.54 6.23 1.19
C LEU A 207 2.28 6.79 -0.20
N LEU A 208 3.29 6.76 -1.08
CA LEU A 208 3.18 7.34 -2.43
C LEU A 208 3.37 6.30 -3.53
N THR A 209 4.16 5.25 -3.27
CA THR A 209 4.57 4.27 -4.28
C THR A 209 4.47 2.85 -3.76
N SER A 210 4.62 1.87 -4.67
CA SER A 210 4.71 0.45 -4.30
C SER A 210 5.84 0.16 -3.31
N VAL A 211 6.94 0.92 -3.40
CA VAL A 211 8.07 0.80 -2.47
C VAL A 211 7.65 1.18 -1.05
N ASP A 212 6.84 2.22 -0.90
CA ASP A 212 6.38 2.65 0.43
C ASP A 212 5.39 1.62 1.03
N LYS A 213 4.50 1.05 0.20
CA LYS A 213 3.61 -0.04 0.62
C LYS A 213 4.42 -1.27 1.05
N GLU A 214 5.49 -1.61 0.32
CA GLU A 214 6.41 -2.70 0.67
C GLU A 214 7.09 -2.46 2.04
N ASP A 215 7.67 -1.28 2.23
CA ASP A 215 8.40 -0.92 3.45
C ASP A 215 7.46 -0.90 4.68
N LEU A 216 6.22 -0.44 4.48
CA LEU A 216 5.17 -0.52 5.49
C LEU A 216 4.78 -1.97 5.79
N MET A 217 4.58 -2.80 4.77
CA MET A 217 4.27 -4.22 4.96
C MET A 217 5.38 -4.90 5.78
N ASP A 218 6.66 -4.62 5.50
CA ASP A 218 7.77 -5.12 6.30
C ASP A 218 7.67 -4.70 7.78
N ALA A 219 7.24 -3.47 8.05
CA ALA A 219 7.03 -2.99 9.41
C ALA A 219 5.89 -3.71 10.14
N ILE A 220 4.81 -4.05 9.43
CA ILE A 220 3.69 -4.84 9.95
C ILE A 220 4.15 -6.28 10.22
N LEU A 221 4.82 -6.91 9.26
CA LEU A 221 5.27 -8.30 9.35
C LEU A 221 6.28 -8.52 10.50
N ARG A 222 7.15 -7.55 10.79
CA ARG A 222 8.07 -7.62 11.94
C ARG A 222 7.36 -7.76 13.29
N LYS A 223 6.11 -7.31 13.39
CA LYS A 223 5.28 -7.38 14.61
C LYS A 223 4.26 -8.52 14.54
N THR A 224 4.17 -9.21 13.40
CA THR A 224 3.19 -10.25 13.15
C THR A 224 3.73 -11.61 13.64
N PRO A 225 2.94 -12.39 14.41
CA PRO A 225 3.35 -13.71 14.86
C PRO A 225 3.79 -14.64 13.72
N ALA A 226 4.74 -15.54 14.00
CA ALA A 226 5.26 -16.47 12.99
C ALA A 226 4.22 -17.48 12.47
N ASP A 227 3.14 -17.73 13.23
CA ASP A 227 2.04 -18.64 12.89
C ASP A 227 0.90 -17.97 12.07
N THR A 228 1.17 -16.78 11.52
CA THR A 228 0.20 -15.97 10.78
C THR A 228 0.51 -16.00 9.28
N ARG A 229 -0.44 -16.48 8.49
CA ARG A 229 -0.42 -16.41 7.02
C ARG A 229 -0.80 -15.01 6.56
N THR A 230 -0.18 -14.53 5.51
CA THR A 230 -0.37 -13.20 4.95
C THR A 230 -1.05 -13.28 3.60
N VAL A 231 -2.15 -12.56 3.46
CA VAL A 231 -2.87 -12.41 2.19
C VAL A 231 -2.80 -10.94 1.80
N TYR A 232 -2.36 -10.63 0.58
CA TYR A 232 -2.40 -9.28 0.03
C TYR A 232 -3.29 -9.24 -1.20
N VAL A 233 -4.28 -8.35 -1.22
CA VAL A 233 -5.17 -8.11 -2.36
C VAL A 233 -4.88 -6.73 -2.98
N GLY A 234 -4.67 -6.67 -4.28
CA GLY A 234 -4.40 -5.43 -5.02
C GLY A 234 -4.68 -5.58 -6.51
N ASP A 235 -4.77 -4.49 -7.25
CA ASP A 235 -5.16 -4.51 -8.68
C ASP A 235 -4.07 -3.98 -9.62
N SER A 236 -3.08 -3.25 -9.09
CA SER A 236 -2.18 -2.44 -9.92
C SER A 236 -0.68 -2.65 -9.66
N MET A 237 0.14 -1.99 -10.48
CA MET A 237 1.60 -1.91 -10.25
C MET A 237 1.96 -1.29 -8.90
N GLY A 238 1.07 -0.49 -8.30
CA GLY A 238 1.24 0.08 -6.95
C GLY A 238 1.29 -1.00 -5.88
N ASP A 239 0.72 -2.17 -6.13
CA ASP A 239 0.65 -3.29 -5.19
C ASP A 239 1.66 -4.39 -5.45
N LEU A 240 2.41 -4.31 -6.54
CA LEU A 240 3.27 -5.40 -7.00
C LEU A 240 4.25 -5.86 -5.91
N LEU A 241 5.00 -4.94 -5.31
CA LEU A 241 6.03 -5.30 -4.32
C LEU A 241 5.44 -5.93 -3.03
N PRO A 242 4.46 -5.32 -2.33
CA PRO A 242 3.88 -5.95 -1.15
C PRO A 242 3.13 -7.26 -1.50
N MET A 243 2.48 -7.33 -2.65
CA MET A 243 1.80 -8.55 -3.10
C MET A 243 2.78 -9.72 -3.30
N MET A 244 3.96 -9.48 -3.88
CA MET A 244 4.96 -10.52 -4.08
C MET A 244 5.62 -11.03 -2.79
N LYS A 245 5.49 -10.25 -1.71
CA LYS A 245 6.00 -10.56 -0.37
C LYS A 245 5.01 -11.35 0.49
N ALA A 246 3.72 -11.28 0.17
CA ALA A 246 2.70 -12.07 0.86
C ALA A 246 2.88 -13.57 0.60
N ASP A 247 2.40 -14.39 1.54
CA ASP A 247 2.27 -15.83 1.33
C ASP A 247 1.25 -16.08 0.20
N VAL A 248 0.15 -15.32 0.18
CA VAL A 248 -0.86 -15.35 -0.88
C VAL A 248 -1.03 -13.94 -1.46
N GLY A 249 -0.57 -13.74 -2.70
CA GLY A 249 -0.84 -12.53 -3.47
C GLY A 249 -2.08 -12.72 -4.33
N ILE A 250 -3.05 -11.81 -4.27
CA ILE A 250 -4.28 -11.86 -5.04
C ILE A 250 -4.39 -10.61 -5.91
N VAL A 251 -4.33 -10.80 -7.22
CA VAL A 251 -4.61 -9.78 -8.23
C VAL A 251 -6.12 -9.66 -8.40
N MET A 252 -6.67 -8.49 -8.12
CA MET A 252 -8.06 -8.14 -8.43
C MET A 252 -8.17 -7.60 -9.86
N GLY A 253 -9.02 -8.19 -10.69
CA GLY A 253 -9.21 -7.79 -12.07
C GLY A 253 -8.11 -8.30 -13.02
N ASN A 254 -7.85 -7.57 -14.11
CA ASN A 254 -7.03 -8.04 -15.23
C ASN A 254 -6.01 -7.00 -15.73
N ASN A 255 -5.35 -6.31 -14.80
CA ASN A 255 -4.34 -5.30 -15.16
C ASN A 255 -3.14 -5.98 -15.85
N THR A 256 -3.07 -5.88 -17.18
CA THR A 256 -2.06 -6.60 -17.98
C THR A 256 -0.64 -6.19 -17.61
N LYS A 257 -0.40 -4.92 -17.27
CA LYS A 257 0.93 -4.46 -16.84
C LYS A 257 1.37 -5.16 -15.55
N LEU A 258 0.46 -5.31 -14.58
CA LEU A 258 0.73 -6.03 -13.34
C LEU A 258 0.99 -7.51 -13.61
N LEU A 259 0.13 -8.16 -14.40
CA LEU A 259 0.28 -9.58 -14.74
C LEU A 259 1.60 -9.85 -15.47
N ASP A 260 1.98 -8.97 -16.40
CA ASP A 260 3.24 -9.07 -17.12
C ASP A 260 4.44 -8.85 -16.19
N ALA A 261 4.36 -7.91 -15.26
CA ALA A 261 5.44 -7.68 -14.30
C ALA A 261 5.65 -8.89 -13.35
N ILE A 262 4.56 -9.53 -12.89
CA ILE A 262 4.64 -10.74 -12.07
C ILE A 262 5.34 -11.88 -12.84
N ARG A 263 4.95 -12.09 -14.11
CA ARG A 263 5.56 -13.14 -14.96
C ARG A 263 6.99 -12.82 -15.37
N ASN A 264 7.27 -11.57 -15.73
CA ASN A 264 8.52 -11.19 -16.38
C ASN A 264 9.58 -10.73 -15.39
N ASP A 265 9.23 -9.94 -14.37
CA ASP A 265 10.18 -9.42 -13.39
C ASP A 265 10.34 -10.38 -12.20
N PHE A 266 9.27 -11.08 -11.77
CA PHE A 266 9.31 -12.02 -10.64
C PHE A 266 9.38 -13.50 -11.02
N LYS A 267 9.17 -13.84 -12.30
CA LYS A 267 9.16 -15.22 -12.80
C LYS A 267 8.19 -16.13 -12.03
N LYS A 268 7.06 -15.57 -11.58
CA LYS A 268 5.99 -16.32 -10.90
C LYS A 268 4.84 -16.59 -11.87
N ASP A 269 4.31 -17.80 -11.79
CA ASP A 269 3.04 -18.15 -12.42
C ASP A 269 1.88 -17.52 -11.66
N ILE A 270 0.80 -17.23 -12.40
CA ILE A 270 -0.43 -16.65 -11.87
C ILE A 270 -1.53 -17.68 -12.08
N GLN A 271 -2.13 -18.13 -10.98
CA GLN A 271 -3.25 -19.08 -11.01
C GLN A 271 -4.57 -18.30 -11.12
N GLU A 272 -5.43 -18.71 -12.04
CA GLU A 272 -6.76 -18.12 -12.18
C GLU A 272 -7.71 -18.73 -11.13
N GLY A 273 -8.47 -17.88 -10.43
CA GLY A 273 -9.31 -18.30 -9.32
C GLY A 273 -8.51 -18.64 -8.06
N LEU A 274 -9.17 -19.23 -7.08
CA LEU A 274 -8.58 -19.61 -5.78
C LEU A 274 -8.95 -21.05 -5.39
N ASP A 275 -9.24 -21.90 -6.38
CA ASP A 275 -9.52 -23.30 -6.13
C ASP A 275 -8.22 -24.01 -5.69
N ASN A 276 -8.23 -24.60 -4.48
CA ASN A 276 -7.07 -25.26 -3.89
C ASN A 276 -5.86 -24.32 -3.68
N TRP A 277 -6.12 -23.09 -3.25
CA TRP A 277 -5.09 -22.12 -2.93
C TRP A 277 -4.11 -22.62 -1.84
N ASP A 278 -2.83 -22.25 -1.95
CA ASP A 278 -1.81 -22.33 -0.91
C ASP A 278 -0.90 -21.10 -1.02
N THR A 279 0.43 -21.24 -1.00
CA THR A 279 1.36 -20.13 -1.17
C THR A 279 1.54 -19.84 -2.66
N GLY A 280 1.34 -18.60 -3.10
CA GLY A 280 1.40 -18.27 -4.52
C GLY A 280 0.78 -16.95 -4.89
N VAL A 281 0.62 -16.74 -6.21
CA VAL A 281 -0.04 -15.57 -6.78
C VAL A 281 -1.25 -16.03 -7.58
N TYR A 282 -2.39 -15.40 -7.29
CA TYR A 282 -3.69 -15.75 -7.83
C TYR A 282 -4.31 -14.53 -8.46
N ARG A 283 -5.21 -14.73 -9.42
CA ARG A 283 -6.00 -13.66 -10.03
C ARG A 283 -7.48 -13.99 -9.97
N VAL A 284 -8.27 -13.02 -9.53
CA VAL A 284 -9.72 -13.11 -9.36
C VAL A 284 -10.39 -11.92 -10.01
N ASP A 285 -11.65 -12.08 -10.42
CA ASP A 285 -12.45 -11.00 -11.01
C ASP A 285 -13.25 -10.23 -9.95
N ASN A 286 -13.55 -10.86 -8.81
CA ASN A 286 -14.40 -10.29 -7.78
C ASN A 286 -14.12 -10.86 -6.39
N TRP A 287 -14.65 -10.17 -5.37
CA TRP A 287 -14.50 -10.57 -3.97
C TRP A 287 -15.25 -11.86 -3.61
N THR A 288 -16.32 -12.23 -4.32
CA THR A 288 -17.05 -13.48 -4.04
C THR A 288 -16.15 -14.71 -4.23
N GLN A 289 -15.28 -14.72 -5.24
CA GLN A 289 -14.29 -15.79 -5.42
C GLN A 289 -13.32 -15.91 -4.21
N ILE A 290 -12.95 -14.77 -3.62
CA ILE A 290 -12.12 -14.74 -2.41
C ILE A 290 -12.89 -15.34 -1.22
N LEU A 291 -14.17 -14.97 -1.04
CA LEU A 291 -15.02 -15.52 0.02
C LEU A 291 -15.19 -17.03 -0.09
N ASP A 292 -15.56 -17.51 -1.28
CA ASP A 292 -15.90 -18.91 -1.53
C ASP A 292 -14.69 -19.84 -1.34
N SER A 293 -13.48 -19.36 -1.65
CA SER A 293 -12.24 -20.10 -1.45
C SER A 293 -11.89 -20.33 0.03
N GLY A 294 -12.45 -19.53 0.94
CA GLY A 294 -12.08 -19.52 2.35
C GLY A 294 -10.67 -19.01 2.64
N VAL A 295 -9.99 -18.38 1.68
CA VAL A 295 -8.60 -17.91 1.82
C VAL A 295 -8.38 -16.93 2.97
N LEU A 296 -9.42 -16.17 3.32
CA LEU A 296 -9.38 -15.19 4.41
C LEU A 296 -9.75 -15.77 5.78
N LYS A 297 -10.16 -17.06 5.86
CA LYS A 297 -10.54 -17.67 7.13
C LYS A 297 -9.30 -17.97 7.96
N SER A 298 -9.33 -17.61 9.23
CA SER A 298 -8.40 -18.15 10.22
C SER A 298 -8.76 -19.61 10.53
N SER A 299 -7.77 -20.45 10.76
CA SER A 299 -8.01 -21.82 11.22
C SER A 299 -8.71 -21.77 12.59
N THR A 300 -9.95 -22.23 12.66
CA THR A 300 -10.62 -22.47 13.94
C THR A 300 -9.85 -23.54 14.71
N LEU A 301 -9.40 -23.18 15.92
CA LEU A 301 -8.88 -24.13 16.91
C LEU A 301 -9.93 -25.18 17.30
#